data_AF-A0A8T6H2I3-F1
#
_entry.id   AF-A0A8T6H2I3-F1
#
_cell.length_a   1.000
_cell.length_b   1.000
_cell.length_c   1.000
_cell.angle_alpha   90.00
_cell.angle_beta   90.00
_cell.angle_gamma   90.00
#
_symmetry.space_group_name_H-M   'P 1'
#
loop_
_entity.id
_entity.type
_entity.pdbx_description
1 polymer ?
#
loop_
_entity_poly.entity_id
_entity_poly.type
_entity_poly.pdbx_seq_one_letter_code
_entity_poly.pdbx_strand_id
1 'polypeptide(L)'
;MPYIKQITIDRASGLLKRELEKAIARAGRVWNIVQIMSLNPRVMKASMDMYGATMFAESPLSRQQREMLAVVVSKVNHCDY
;
A
#
# COMPACT_ATOMS: atom_id res chain seq x y z
N MET A 1 12.43 -5.67 5.72
CA MET A 1 11.55 -6.79 5.30
C MET A 1 10.71 -7.21 6.51
N PRO A 2 9.40 -7.48 6.37
CA PRO A 2 8.50 -7.63 7.52
C PRO A 2 8.64 -9.00 8.23
N TYR A 3 8.34 -9.03 9.54
CA TYR A 3 8.44 -10.21 10.41
C TYR A 3 7.15 -11.04 10.51
N ILE A 4 6.16 -10.75 9.67
CA ILE A 4 4.84 -11.40 9.67
C ILE A 4 4.77 -12.37 8.49
N LYS A 5 4.09 -13.50 8.66
CA LYS A 5 3.81 -14.44 7.55
C LYS A 5 3.01 -13.73 6.45
N GLN A 6 3.33 -14.01 5.20
CA GLN A 6 2.67 -13.41 4.04
C GLN A 6 2.13 -14.47 3.09
N ILE A 7 1.02 -14.17 2.43
CA ILE A 7 0.43 -15.01 1.38
C ILE A 7 0.80 -14.41 0.03
N THR A 8 1.60 -15.13 -0.74
CA THR A 8 2.02 -14.73 -2.09
C THR A 8 0.87 -14.78 -3.08
N ILE A 9 1.01 -14.07 -4.21
CA ILE A 9 -0.07 -13.95 -5.20
C ILE A 9 -0.49 -15.30 -5.80
N ASP A 10 0.43 -16.24 -5.97
CA ASP A 10 0.17 -17.61 -6.46
C ASP A 10 -0.70 -18.43 -5.50
N ARG A 11 -0.63 -18.13 -4.19
CA ARG A 11 -1.43 -18.79 -3.14
C ARG A 11 -2.68 -18.01 -2.77
N ALA A 12 -2.82 -16.77 -3.27
CA ALA A 12 -3.95 -15.92 -2.96
C ALA A 12 -5.21 -16.37 -3.73
N SER A 13 -6.36 -16.23 -3.09
CA SER A 13 -7.67 -16.49 -3.70
C SER A 13 -8.67 -15.41 -3.34
N GLY A 14 -9.80 -15.40 -4.04
CA GLY A 14 -10.92 -14.49 -3.75
C GLY A 14 -10.52 -13.01 -3.73
N LEU A 15 -10.87 -12.32 -2.63
CA LEU A 15 -10.60 -10.88 -2.49
C LEU A 15 -9.10 -10.56 -2.46
N LEU A 16 -8.30 -11.39 -1.79
CA LEU A 16 -6.85 -11.15 -1.68
C LEU A 16 -6.19 -11.11 -3.06
N LYS A 17 -6.49 -12.11 -3.90
CA LYS A 17 -5.91 -12.21 -5.24
C LYS A 17 -6.21 -10.96 -6.07
N ARG A 18 -7.47 -10.50 -6.04
CA ARG A 18 -7.89 -9.29 -6.77
C ARG A 18 -7.14 -8.04 -6.30
N GLU A 19 -6.94 -7.86 -5.00
CA GLU A 19 -6.21 -6.69 -4.49
C GLU A 19 -4.70 -6.76 -4.81
N LEU A 20 -4.09 -7.95 -4.78
CA LEU A 20 -2.70 -8.14 -5.20
C LEU A 20 -2.51 -7.91 -6.71
N GLU A 21 -3.44 -8.37 -7.55
CA GLU A 21 -3.44 -8.11 -9.00
C GLU A 21 -3.55 -6.61 -9.30
N LYS A 22 -4.44 -5.89 -8.60
CA LYS A 22 -4.52 -4.41 -8.70
C LYS A 22 -3.20 -3.74 -8.31
N ALA A 23 -2.53 -4.23 -7.27
CA ALA A 23 -1.25 -3.68 -6.85
C ALA A 23 -0.17 -3.85 -7.95
N ILE A 24 -0.14 -5.01 -8.62
CA ILE A 24 0.75 -5.26 -9.77
C ILE A 24 0.37 -4.37 -10.94
N ALA A 25 -0.90 -4.29 -11.32
CA ALA A 25 -1.34 -3.46 -12.44
C ALA A 25 -0.96 -1.98 -12.25
N ARG A 26 -1.00 -1.50 -11.01
CA ARG A 26 -0.66 -0.10 -10.67
C ARG A 26 0.85 0.16 -10.61
N ALA A 27 1.65 -0.77 -10.11
CA ALA A 27 3.04 -0.51 -9.72
C ALA A 27 4.08 -1.49 -10.29
N GLY A 28 3.68 -2.39 -11.18
CA GLY A 28 4.52 -3.43 -11.78
C GLY A 28 4.90 -4.58 -10.84
N ARG A 29 4.66 -4.44 -9.53
CA ARG A 29 4.94 -5.46 -8.51
C ARG A 29 4.14 -5.23 -7.23
N VAL A 30 4.10 -6.23 -6.35
CA VAL A 30 3.58 -6.08 -5.00
C VAL A 30 4.69 -5.59 -4.07
N TRP A 31 4.51 -4.38 -3.52
CA TRP A 31 5.42 -3.82 -2.51
C TRP A 31 5.15 -4.43 -1.13
N ASN A 32 6.17 -4.49 -0.27
CA ASN A 32 6.06 -5.18 1.02
C ASN A 32 4.95 -4.60 1.92
N ILE A 33 4.67 -3.28 1.86
CA ILE A 33 3.57 -2.64 2.61
C ILE A 33 2.20 -3.18 2.20
N VAL A 34 2.01 -3.56 0.93
CA VAL A 34 0.79 -4.23 0.48
C VAL A 34 0.82 -5.70 0.92
N GLN A 35 1.95 -6.37 0.69
CA GLN A 35 2.12 -7.80 0.95
C GLN A 35 1.95 -8.17 2.42
N ILE A 36 2.38 -7.32 3.36
CA ILE A 36 2.25 -7.58 4.81
C ILE A 36 0.78 -7.64 5.27
N MET A 37 -0.12 -6.97 4.54
CA MET A 37 -1.57 -6.99 4.83
C MET A 37 -2.28 -8.23 4.25
N SER A 38 -1.55 -9.15 3.60
CA SER A 38 -2.12 -10.33 2.94
C SER A 38 -2.91 -11.26 3.86
N LEU A 39 -2.63 -11.27 5.17
CA LEU A 39 -3.39 -12.03 6.16
C LEU A 39 -4.80 -11.47 6.42
N ASN A 40 -5.07 -10.21 6.05
CA ASN A 40 -6.40 -9.61 6.18
C ASN A 40 -6.75 -8.78 4.93
N PRO A 41 -7.36 -9.41 3.90
CA PRO A 41 -7.64 -8.74 2.63
C PRO A 41 -8.60 -7.55 2.74
N ARG A 42 -9.48 -7.53 3.75
CA ARG A 42 -10.37 -6.38 4.00
C ARG A 42 -9.58 -5.16 4.47
N VAL A 43 -8.60 -5.36 5.36
CA VAL A 43 -7.69 -4.29 5.80
C VAL A 43 -6.82 -3.82 4.64
N MET A 44 -6.29 -4.74 3.83
CA MET A 44 -5.54 -4.37 2.62
C MET A 44 -6.35 -3.43 1.73
N LYS A 45 -7.57 -3.83 1.37
CA LYS A 45 -8.45 -3.01 0.53
C LYS A 45 -8.68 -1.63 1.14
N ALA A 46 -9.10 -1.57 2.41
CA ALA A 46 -9.37 -0.29 3.07
C ALA A 46 -8.14 0.63 3.13
N SER A 47 -6.96 0.07 3.45
CA SER A 47 -5.71 0.83 3.46
C SER A 47 -5.33 1.34 2.08
N MET A 48 -5.52 0.53 1.04
CA MET A 48 -5.19 0.92 -0.33
C MET A 48 -6.16 1.94 -0.91
N ASP A 49 -7.45 1.85 -0.56
CA ASP A 49 -8.45 2.85 -0.92
C ASP A 49 -8.09 4.20 -0.26
N MET A 50 -7.74 4.20 1.03
CA MET A 50 -7.31 5.40 1.74
C MET A 50 -6.04 6.01 1.12
N TYR A 51 -5.05 5.18 0.80
CA TYR A 51 -3.83 5.61 0.11
C TYR A 51 -4.14 6.23 -1.26
N GLY A 52 -5.03 5.61 -2.05
CA GLY A 52 -5.46 6.15 -3.34
C GLY A 52 -6.15 7.52 -3.19
N ALA A 53 -7.09 7.62 -2.25
CA ALA A 53 -7.82 8.85 -1.97
C ALA A 53 -6.89 9.99 -1.51
N THR A 54 -5.90 9.68 -0.66
CA THR A 54 -4.98 10.68 -0.14
C THR A 54 -3.91 11.08 -1.13
N MET A 55 -3.29 10.14 -1.84
CA MET A 55 -2.11 10.43 -2.68
C MET A 55 -2.42 10.75 -4.14
N PHE A 56 -3.55 10.26 -4.69
CA PHE A 56 -3.82 10.33 -6.13
C PHE A 56 -5.14 11.01 -6.50
N ALA A 57 -6.12 11.08 -5.60
CA ALA A 57 -7.37 11.77 -5.90
C ALA A 57 -7.16 13.31 -5.99
N GLU A 58 -8.15 13.99 -6.55
CA GLU A 58 -8.20 15.45 -6.60
C GLU A 58 -8.03 16.04 -5.21
N SER A 59 -7.13 17.01 -5.09
CA SER A 59 -6.95 17.76 -3.85
C SER A 59 -6.19 19.06 -4.12
N PRO A 60 -6.34 20.07 -3.24
CA PRO A 60 -5.64 21.35 -3.35
C PRO A 60 -4.12 21.22 -3.19
N LEU A 61 -3.61 20.07 -2.75
CA LEU A 61 -2.18 19.79 -2.65
C LEU A 61 -1.68 19.06 -3.89
N SER A 62 -0.57 19.53 -4.45
CA SER A 62 0.13 18.83 -5.52
C SER A 62 0.67 17.49 -5.04
N ARG A 63 0.93 16.57 -5.98
CA ARG A 63 1.50 15.26 -5.65
C ARG A 63 2.83 15.40 -4.90
N GLN A 64 3.68 16.34 -5.33
CA GLN A 64 4.97 16.61 -4.69
C GLN A 64 4.82 17.10 -3.24
N GLN A 65 3.81 17.94 -2.95
CA GLN A 65 3.54 18.38 -1.58
C GLN A 65 3.09 17.22 -0.70
N ARG A 66 2.25 16.32 -1.20
CA ARG A 66 1.80 15.14 -0.44
C ARG A 66 2.96 14.19 -0.14
N GLU A 67 3.83 13.94 -1.11
CA GLU A 67 5.04 13.14 -0.91
C GLU A 67 6.02 13.83 0.06
N MET A 68 6.18 15.16 -0.02
CA MET A 68 7.01 15.91 0.93
C MET A 68 6.51 15.72 2.38
N LEU A 69 5.20 15.82 2.61
CA LEU A 69 4.60 15.55 3.91
C LEU A 69 4.86 14.11 4.36
N ALA A 70 4.69 13.13 3.48
CA ALA A 70 4.96 11.73 3.78
C ALA A 70 6.43 11.50 4.19
N VAL A 71 7.38 12.11 3.48
CA VAL A 71 8.82 12.00 3.76
C VAL A 71 9.18 12.67 5.09
N VAL A 72 8.68 13.89 5.35
CA VAL A 72 8.96 14.61 6.61
C VAL A 72 8.40 13.84 7.80
N VAL A 73 7.14 13.39 7.73
CA VAL A 73 6.50 12.61 8.81
C VAL A 73 7.26 11.30 9.05
N SER A 74 7.65 10.59 7.98
CA SER A 74 8.42 9.34 8.10
C SER A 74 9.78 9.57 8.75
N LYS A 75 10.47 10.64 8.36
CA LYS A 75 11.78 11.00 8.93
C LYS A 75 11.68 11.35 10.41
N VAL A 76 10.68 12.14 10.80
CA VAL A 76 10.42 12.52 12.20
C VAL A 76 10.10 11.29 13.06
N ASN A 77 9.39 10.31 12.49
CA ASN A 77 9.02 9.07 13.19
C ASN A 77 10.06 7.96 13.09
N HIS A 78 11.24 8.20 12.48
CA HIS A 78 12.25 7.17 12.25
C HIS A 78 11.68 5.93 11.53
N CYS A 79 10.79 6.15 10.56
CA CYS A 79 10.21 5.09 9.74
C CYS A 79 11.10 4.83 8.51
N ASP A 80 11.86 3.73 8.55
CA ASP A 80 12.91 3.43 7.56
C ASP A 80 12.42 2.70 6.30
N TYR A 81 11.17 2.23 6.28
CA TYR A 81 10.61 1.45 5.17
C TYR A 81 10.60 2.21 3.84
#